data_AF-F0ZY85-F1
#
_entry.id   AF-F0ZY85-F1
#
_cell.length_a   1.000
_cell.length_b   1.000
_cell.length_c   1.000
_cell.angle_alpha   90.00
_cell.angle_beta   90.00
_cell.angle_gamma   90.00
#
_symmetry.space_group_name_H-M   'P 1'
#
loop_
_entity.id
_entity.type
_entity.pdbx_description
1 polymer ?
#
loop_
_entity_poly.entity_id
_entity_poly.type
_entity_poly.pdbx_seq_one_letter_code
_entity_poly.pdbx_strand_id
1 'polypeptide(L)'
;MGENGGVVGKYVSYENRDFKWEADCIVSIFEIMKGDSLAGDLFVDLLNEFSILQQQKTKRSHQYYVLIQFIIIMSEGLGSAVLKNVVQVCTFVKVLLSRSISKHNSGKETEEDIESLTLSLGILTTLLTGEITVRKDEEIIVFDLLTLVEQLSYHSNEIISTMASQIKTIITAKKPIWLTDQQQDGEGDDHLTTAKEQGDKLKEILKDLSDPLLPIRAHALIQLRKMVLSKSGLIEQNLNNVLEIFKTQIGDDDTFVYGVSINGLSALGDIYPTRILPILIDSFLNKQYPEFKRMKIGESLIQISQRFGEALPKYADKLVPTFLQGCKAQEAVGVRTSSLSNLSTLCEMLHYSIDSYLVEILHCANTILSSDPEIEVRRGAIFIFQQLLKGLGLDSFEIIPNELKEIYNTLKKTEFYDPDEICKYHARAALYDLETITKQFIFPDNGQLKKDIRKIL
;
A
#
# COMPACT_ATOMS: atom_id res chain seq x y z
N MET A 1 21.92 -7.64 -56.04
CA MET A 1 22.37 -6.74 -57.12
C MET A 1 21.96 -7.37 -58.44
N GLY A 2 21.37 -6.61 -59.36
CA GLY A 2 21.16 -7.11 -60.72
C GLY A 2 22.51 -7.32 -61.40
N GLU A 3 22.58 -8.23 -62.37
CA GLU A 3 23.81 -8.63 -63.06
C GLU A 3 24.62 -7.46 -63.67
N ASN A 4 24.00 -6.28 -63.83
CA ASN A 4 24.62 -5.06 -64.37
C ASN A 4 24.70 -3.86 -63.40
N GLY A 5 24.73 -4.09 -62.08
CA GLY A 5 24.89 -2.99 -61.10
C GLY A 5 23.67 -2.08 -60.93
N GLY A 6 22.50 -2.49 -61.45
CA GLY A 6 21.21 -1.82 -61.24
C GLY A 6 20.47 -2.28 -59.98
N VAL A 7 19.53 -1.45 -59.52
CA VAL A 7 18.56 -1.80 -58.46
C VAL A 7 17.46 -2.68 -59.06
N VAL A 8 17.28 -3.88 -58.51
CA VAL A 8 16.18 -4.78 -58.90
C VAL A 8 15.02 -4.55 -57.95
N GLY A 9 13.99 -3.86 -58.42
CA GLY A 9 12.72 -3.73 -57.69
C GLY A 9 11.88 -4.98 -57.88
N LYS A 10 11.43 -5.61 -56.79
CA LYS A 10 10.50 -6.75 -56.81
C LYS A 10 9.18 -6.29 -56.20
N TYR A 11 8.08 -6.45 -56.93
CA TYR A 11 6.75 -6.16 -56.40
C TYR A 11 6.34 -7.28 -55.42
N VAL A 12 5.95 -6.89 -54.21
CA VAL A 12 5.45 -7.81 -53.18
C VAL A 12 3.98 -7.48 -52.96
N SER A 13 3.11 -8.49 -53.09
CA SER A 13 1.68 -8.32 -52.81
C SER A 13 1.46 -8.03 -51.31
N TYR A 14 0.39 -7.31 -50.98
CA TYR A 14 0.09 -6.88 -49.60
C TYR A 14 0.14 -8.03 -48.59
N GLU A 15 -0.40 -9.20 -48.94
CA GLU A 15 -0.45 -10.40 -48.08
C GLU A 15 0.93 -11.01 -47.82
N ASN A 16 1.93 -10.71 -48.64
CA ASN A 16 3.29 -11.22 -48.54
C ASN A 16 4.29 -10.17 -48.02
N ARG A 17 3.80 -9.00 -47.56
CA ARG A 17 4.65 -7.96 -46.98
C ARG A 17 5.10 -8.37 -45.59
N ASP A 18 6.39 -8.15 -45.32
CA ASP A 18 6.93 -8.27 -43.98
C ASP A 18 6.86 -6.90 -43.29
N PHE A 19 5.73 -6.61 -42.68
CA PHE A 19 5.49 -5.33 -42.01
C PHE A 19 6.44 -5.09 -40.83
N LYS A 20 6.96 -6.17 -40.22
CA LYS A 20 7.96 -6.05 -39.16
C LYS A 20 9.26 -5.51 -39.74
N TRP A 21 9.76 -6.16 -40.79
CA TRP A 21 10.99 -5.74 -41.47
C TRP A 21 10.88 -4.32 -42.05
N GLU A 22 9.71 -3.95 -42.56
CA GLU A 22 9.46 -2.59 -43.06
C GLU A 22 9.49 -1.54 -41.95
N ALA A 23 8.89 -1.83 -40.79
CA ALA A 23 8.97 -0.97 -39.61
C ALA A 23 10.41 -0.81 -39.12
N ASP A 24 11.18 -1.90 -39.07
CA ASP A 24 12.61 -1.88 -38.72
C ASP A 24 13.40 -1.00 -39.70
N CYS A 25 13.13 -1.09 -41.00
CA CYS A 25 13.78 -0.24 -42.01
C CYS A 25 13.46 1.24 -41.82
N ILE A 26 12.21 1.59 -41.52
CA ILE A 26 11.80 2.98 -41.27
C ILE A 26 12.52 3.53 -40.04
N VAL A 27 12.60 2.75 -38.97
CA VAL A 27 13.37 3.12 -37.77
C VAL A 27 14.84 3.35 -38.10
N SER A 28 15.49 2.44 -38.84
CA SER A 28 16.88 2.62 -39.27
C SER A 28 17.09 3.88 -40.13
N ILE A 29 16.11 4.26 -40.97
CA ILE A 29 16.17 5.51 -41.73
C ILE A 29 16.16 6.72 -40.78
N PHE A 30 15.30 6.72 -39.77
CA PHE A 30 15.26 7.81 -38.78
C PHE A 30 16.57 7.93 -37.99
N GLU A 31 17.19 6.80 -37.60
CA GLU A 31 18.50 6.78 -36.94
C GLU A 31 19.58 7.41 -37.82
N ILE A 32 19.65 7.02 -39.10
CA ILE A 32 20.63 7.56 -40.05
C ILE A 32 20.42 9.05 -40.29
N MET A 33 19.15 9.48 -40.42
CA MET A 33 18.79 10.86 -40.67
C MET A 33 18.94 11.76 -39.44
N LYS A 34 19.08 11.20 -38.23
CA LYS A 34 18.99 11.92 -36.95
C LYS A 34 17.71 12.77 -36.86
N GLY A 35 16.62 12.21 -37.39
CA GLY A 35 15.35 12.91 -37.59
C GLY A 35 14.43 12.86 -36.38
N ASP A 36 14.92 13.14 -35.17
CA ASP A 36 14.18 12.92 -33.92
C ASP A 36 12.80 13.60 -33.89
N SER A 37 12.70 14.82 -34.42
CA SER A 37 11.42 15.56 -34.44
C SER A 37 10.39 14.85 -35.33
N LEU A 38 10.80 14.42 -36.52
CA LEU A 38 9.93 13.74 -37.47
C LEU A 38 9.53 12.34 -36.98
N ALA A 39 10.45 11.65 -36.29
CA ALA A 39 10.16 10.38 -35.65
C ALA A 39 9.13 10.53 -34.52
N GLY A 40 9.25 11.60 -33.70
CA GLY A 40 8.27 11.94 -32.68
C GLY A 40 6.89 12.28 -33.26
N ASP A 41 6.84 13.10 -34.30
CA ASP A 41 5.58 13.46 -34.98
C ASP A 41 4.89 12.22 -35.57
N LEU A 42 5.64 11.36 -36.27
CA LEU A 42 5.10 10.11 -36.82
C LEU A 42 4.53 9.20 -35.72
N PHE A 43 5.22 9.09 -34.59
CA PHE A 43 4.76 8.25 -33.50
C PHE A 43 3.48 8.76 -32.88
N VAL A 44 3.35 10.08 -32.71
CA VAL A 44 2.10 10.71 -32.27
C VAL A 44 0.97 10.39 -33.24
N ASP A 45 1.21 10.48 -34.54
CA ASP A 45 0.23 10.13 -35.56
C ASP A 45 -0.19 8.65 -35.48
N LEU A 46 0.77 7.75 -35.26
CA LEU A 46 0.49 6.33 -35.03
C LEU A 46 -0.34 6.11 -33.76
N LEU A 47 -0.04 6.79 -32.66
CA LEU A 47 -0.84 6.70 -31.43
C LEU A 47 -2.28 7.21 -31.64
N ASN A 48 -2.44 8.30 -32.40
CA ASN A 48 -3.77 8.84 -32.73
C ASN A 48 -4.57 7.86 -33.59
N GLU A 49 -3.96 7.30 -34.63
CA GLU A 49 -4.59 6.31 -35.50
C GLU A 49 -4.95 5.04 -34.72
N PHE A 50 -4.08 4.59 -33.82
CA PHE A 50 -4.36 3.48 -32.91
C PHE A 50 -5.60 3.74 -32.04
N SER A 51 -5.67 4.93 -31.44
CA SER A 51 -6.81 5.34 -30.61
C SER A 51 -8.12 5.33 -31.41
N ILE A 52 -8.09 5.78 -32.67
CA ILE A 52 -9.26 5.78 -33.56
C ILE A 52 -9.69 4.35 -33.92
N LEU A 53 -8.75 3.50 -34.34
CA LEU A 53 -9.03 2.10 -34.68
C LEU A 53 -9.65 1.34 -33.50
N GLN A 54 -9.19 1.63 -32.28
CA GLN A 54 -9.73 1.03 -31.07
C GLN A 54 -11.15 1.49 -30.71
N GLN A 55 -11.63 2.63 -31.22
CA GLN A 55 -13.02 3.09 -31.04
C GLN A 55 -13.97 2.36 -32.00
N GLN A 56 -13.47 1.86 -33.13
CA GLN A 56 -14.26 1.16 -34.12
C GLN A 56 -14.43 -0.32 -33.70
N LYS A 57 -15.65 -0.86 -33.75
CA LYS A 57 -15.96 -2.25 -33.34
C LYS A 57 -15.37 -3.33 -34.27
N THR A 58 -14.63 -2.95 -35.30
CA THR A 58 -13.97 -3.84 -36.27
C THR A 58 -12.61 -4.31 -35.75
N LYS A 59 -12.63 -5.03 -34.62
CA LYS A 59 -11.47 -5.49 -33.84
C LYS A 59 -10.59 -6.58 -34.50
N ARG A 60 -10.80 -6.91 -35.77
CA ARG A 60 -10.08 -8.00 -36.46
C ARG A 60 -9.42 -7.57 -37.76
N SER A 61 -9.02 -6.31 -37.89
CA SER A 61 -8.25 -5.89 -39.07
C SER A 61 -6.77 -6.22 -38.86
N HIS A 62 -6.15 -6.80 -39.89
CA HIS A 62 -4.70 -6.99 -39.98
C HIS A 62 -3.93 -5.67 -39.70
N GLN A 63 -4.55 -4.52 -39.99
CA GLN A 63 -4.04 -3.19 -39.70
C GLN A 63 -3.78 -2.94 -38.21
N TYR A 64 -4.59 -3.48 -37.30
CA TYR A 64 -4.40 -3.30 -35.85
C TYR A 64 -3.07 -3.88 -35.39
N TYR A 65 -2.76 -5.11 -35.79
CA TYR A 65 -1.50 -5.78 -35.43
C TYR A 65 -0.29 -5.10 -36.05
N VAL A 66 -0.37 -4.70 -37.31
CA VAL A 66 0.70 -3.96 -37.99
C VAL A 66 1.01 -2.65 -37.25
N LEU A 67 -0.04 -1.95 -36.80
CA LEU A 67 0.10 -0.65 -36.16
C LEU A 67 0.66 -0.76 -34.73
N ILE A 68 0.22 -1.76 -33.94
CA ILE A 68 0.85 -2.08 -32.65
C ILE A 68 2.32 -2.42 -32.81
N GLN A 69 2.62 -3.32 -33.76
CA GLN A 69 3.97 -3.80 -33.95
C GLN A 69 4.90 -2.66 -34.37
N PHE A 70 4.41 -1.70 -35.17
CA PHE A 70 5.17 -0.53 -35.53
C PHE A 70 5.42 0.41 -34.34
N ILE A 71 4.41 0.65 -33.49
CA ILE A 71 4.56 1.45 -32.26
C ILE A 71 5.64 0.83 -31.34
N ILE A 72 5.64 -0.50 -31.18
CA ILE A 72 6.63 -1.22 -30.38
C ILE A 72 8.04 -1.03 -30.96
N ILE A 73 8.21 -1.28 -32.25
CA ILE A 73 9.51 -1.17 -32.94
C ILE A 73 10.06 0.26 -32.87
N MET A 74 9.20 1.27 -33.04
CA MET A 74 9.60 2.67 -32.86
C MET A 74 9.99 3.00 -31.42
N SER A 75 9.24 2.48 -30.44
CA SER A 75 9.52 2.70 -29.02
C SER A 75 10.84 2.05 -28.58
N GLU A 76 11.13 0.85 -29.08
CA GLU A 76 12.34 0.09 -28.76
C GLU A 76 13.57 0.63 -29.48
N GLY A 77 13.46 0.91 -30.79
CA GLY A 77 14.60 1.31 -31.61
C GLY A 77 15.03 2.76 -31.42
N LEU A 78 14.07 3.69 -31.32
CA LEU A 78 14.36 5.12 -31.24
C LEU A 78 14.26 5.68 -29.81
N GLY A 79 13.74 4.89 -28.86
CA GLY A 79 13.74 5.19 -27.42
C GLY A 79 13.22 6.58 -27.07
N SER A 80 14.08 7.40 -26.48
CA SER A 80 13.74 8.73 -25.97
C SER A 80 13.47 9.78 -27.05
N ALA A 81 13.94 9.57 -28.29
CA ALA A 81 13.78 10.52 -29.39
C ALA A 81 12.30 10.72 -29.77
N VAL A 82 11.51 9.67 -29.63
CA VAL A 82 10.12 9.59 -30.09
C VAL A 82 9.13 10.13 -29.04
N LEU A 83 9.50 10.01 -27.77
CA LEU A 83 8.66 10.37 -26.62
C LEU A 83 8.82 11.84 -26.19
N LYS A 84 9.44 12.69 -27.02
CA LYS A 84 9.68 14.12 -26.73
C LYS A 84 8.39 14.92 -26.50
N ASN A 85 7.25 14.48 -27.04
CA ASN A 85 5.95 15.13 -26.81
C ASN A 85 5.21 14.48 -25.62
N VAL A 86 5.69 14.76 -24.41
CA VAL A 86 5.17 14.21 -23.14
C VAL A 86 3.66 14.42 -23.01
N VAL A 87 3.16 15.59 -23.40
CA VAL A 87 1.74 15.95 -23.34
C VAL A 87 0.88 14.97 -24.13
N GLN A 88 1.24 14.70 -25.39
CA GLN A 88 0.45 13.82 -26.27
C GLN A 88 0.54 12.36 -25.83
N VAL A 89 1.72 11.90 -25.40
CA VAL A 89 1.91 10.54 -24.86
C VAL A 89 1.07 10.35 -23.59
N CYS A 90 1.13 11.27 -22.63
CA CYS A 90 0.33 11.17 -21.42
C CYS A 90 -1.17 11.27 -21.70
N THR A 91 -1.59 12.11 -22.65
CA THR A 91 -3.01 12.23 -23.04
C THR A 91 -3.52 10.93 -23.64
N PHE A 92 -2.73 10.32 -24.54
CA PHE A 92 -3.03 9.01 -25.13
C PHE A 92 -3.15 7.92 -24.06
N VAL A 93 -2.15 7.82 -23.17
CA VAL A 93 -2.15 6.86 -22.06
C VAL A 93 -3.39 7.09 -21.18
N LYS A 94 -3.73 8.33 -20.83
CA LYS A 94 -4.92 8.67 -20.03
C LYS A 94 -6.20 8.10 -20.65
N VAL A 95 -6.37 8.27 -21.96
CA VAL A 95 -7.55 7.78 -22.71
C VAL A 95 -7.62 6.25 -22.67
N LEU A 96 -6.50 5.57 -22.92
CA LEU A 96 -6.45 4.11 -22.92
C LEU A 96 -6.71 3.51 -21.53
N LEU A 97 -6.02 4.02 -20.49
CA LEU A 97 -6.21 3.55 -19.12
C LEU A 97 -7.67 3.74 -18.66
N SER A 98 -8.23 4.96 -18.84
CA SER A 98 -9.60 5.28 -18.42
C SER A 98 -10.64 4.36 -19.06
N ARG A 99 -10.44 4.06 -20.35
CA ARG A 99 -11.35 3.22 -21.12
C ARG A 99 -11.26 1.76 -20.72
N SER A 100 -10.05 1.24 -20.55
CA SER A 100 -9.87 -0.17 -20.16
C SER A 100 -10.35 -0.41 -18.73
N ILE A 101 -10.13 0.54 -17.80
CA ILE A 101 -10.73 0.50 -16.45
C ILE A 101 -12.26 0.43 -16.52
N SER A 102 -12.88 1.24 -17.40
CA SER A 102 -14.33 1.24 -17.58
C SER A 102 -14.84 -0.13 -18.07
N LYS A 103 -14.09 -0.80 -18.96
CA LYS A 103 -14.44 -2.14 -19.45
C LYS A 103 -14.23 -3.23 -18.40
N HIS A 104 -13.12 -3.20 -17.67
CA HIS A 104 -12.83 -4.08 -16.54
C HIS A 104 -13.96 -4.02 -15.50
N ASN A 105 -14.35 -2.81 -15.08
CA ASN A 105 -15.44 -2.61 -14.11
C ASN A 105 -16.80 -3.09 -14.62
N SER A 106 -16.99 -3.16 -15.94
CA SER A 106 -18.21 -3.69 -16.56
C SER A 106 -18.19 -5.21 -16.82
N GLY A 107 -17.10 -5.90 -16.45
CA GLY A 107 -16.91 -7.35 -16.69
C GLY A 107 -16.78 -7.74 -18.17
N LYS A 108 -16.41 -6.79 -19.04
CA LYS A 108 -16.29 -6.98 -20.50
C LYS A 108 -14.85 -6.85 -21.00
N GLU A 109 -13.89 -7.08 -20.12
CA GLU A 109 -12.48 -7.08 -20.48
C GLU A 109 -12.16 -8.23 -21.43
N THR A 110 -11.30 -7.97 -22.42
CA THR A 110 -10.83 -8.95 -23.40
C THR A 110 -9.32 -9.05 -23.35
N GLU A 111 -8.73 -10.15 -23.84
CA GLU A 111 -7.27 -10.31 -23.92
C GLU A 111 -6.58 -9.13 -24.66
N GLU A 112 -7.20 -8.62 -25.72
CA GLU A 112 -6.73 -7.44 -26.45
C GLU A 112 -6.67 -6.16 -25.58
N ASP A 113 -7.62 -6.01 -24.64
CA ASP A 113 -7.67 -4.86 -23.74
C ASP A 113 -6.54 -4.96 -22.70
N ILE A 114 -6.18 -6.18 -22.29
CA ILE A 114 -5.02 -6.48 -21.42
C ILE A 114 -3.71 -6.16 -22.16
N GLU A 115 -3.58 -6.57 -23.42
CA GLU A 115 -2.41 -6.24 -24.26
C GLU A 115 -2.27 -4.72 -24.45
N SER A 116 -3.37 -4.03 -24.75
CA SER A 116 -3.40 -2.58 -24.89
C SER A 116 -3.04 -1.84 -23.59
N LEU A 117 -3.49 -2.36 -22.44
CA LEU A 117 -3.12 -1.85 -21.12
C LEU A 117 -1.63 -2.03 -20.87
N THR A 118 -1.11 -3.23 -21.13
CA THR A 118 0.30 -3.58 -20.98
C THR A 118 1.19 -2.67 -21.84
N LEU A 119 0.81 -2.42 -23.10
CA LEU A 119 1.50 -1.49 -23.99
C LEU A 119 1.50 -0.06 -23.43
N SER A 120 0.35 0.43 -22.97
CA SER A 120 0.20 1.79 -22.44
C SER A 120 1.05 2.01 -21.19
N LEU A 121 1.06 1.02 -20.29
CA LEU A 121 1.90 1.03 -19.10
C LEU A 121 3.39 0.92 -19.46
N GLY A 122 3.73 0.14 -20.50
CA GLY A 122 5.09 0.05 -21.03
C GLY A 122 5.60 1.40 -21.55
N ILE A 123 4.80 2.09 -22.39
CA ILE A 123 5.12 3.44 -22.89
C ILE A 123 5.29 4.43 -21.74
N LEU A 124 4.37 4.42 -20.76
CA LEU A 124 4.46 5.29 -19.59
C LEU A 124 5.69 4.98 -18.73
N THR A 125 6.05 3.71 -18.60
CA THR A 125 7.28 3.30 -17.90
C THR A 125 8.51 3.86 -18.61
N THR A 126 8.64 3.64 -19.92
CA THR A 126 9.77 4.16 -20.71
C THR A 126 9.86 5.68 -20.68
N LEU A 127 8.72 6.38 -20.70
CA LEU A 127 8.66 7.84 -20.55
C LEU A 127 9.17 8.29 -19.17
N LEU A 128 8.83 7.56 -18.12
CA LEU A 128 9.18 7.92 -16.74
C LEU A 128 10.57 7.46 -16.32
N THR A 129 11.13 6.39 -16.90
CA THR A 129 12.47 5.86 -16.57
C THR A 129 13.54 6.27 -17.57
N GLY A 130 13.16 6.72 -18.76
CA GLY A 130 14.08 7.14 -19.81
C GLY A 130 14.81 8.45 -19.50
N GLU A 131 15.73 8.84 -20.40
CA GLU A 131 16.54 10.05 -20.32
C GLU A 131 15.76 11.36 -20.55
N ILE A 132 14.44 11.29 -20.74
CA ILE A 132 13.59 12.43 -21.05
C ILE A 132 13.34 13.23 -19.79
N THR A 133 13.69 14.50 -19.84
CA THR A 133 13.39 15.46 -18.77
C THR A 133 11.97 15.96 -18.92
N VAL A 134 11.06 15.41 -18.11
CA VAL A 134 9.68 15.92 -17.98
C VAL A 134 9.73 17.33 -17.40
N ARG A 135 9.14 18.31 -18.08
CA ARG A 135 9.10 19.70 -17.62
C ARG A 135 8.08 19.87 -16.50
N LYS A 136 8.24 20.91 -15.67
CA LYS A 136 7.35 21.19 -14.52
C LYS A 136 5.87 21.35 -14.89
N ASP A 137 5.58 21.90 -16.07
CA ASP A 137 4.24 22.03 -16.63
C ASP A 137 3.67 20.69 -17.12
N GLU A 138 4.53 19.75 -17.52
CA GLU A 138 4.16 18.40 -17.96
C GLU A 138 4.01 17.41 -16.79
N GLU A 139 4.67 17.66 -15.64
CA GLU A 139 4.51 16.88 -14.41
C GLU A 139 3.06 16.83 -13.93
N ILE A 140 2.30 17.92 -14.13
CA ILE A 140 0.87 17.98 -13.80
C ILE A 140 0.10 16.90 -14.58
N ILE A 141 0.43 16.71 -15.86
CA ILE A 141 -0.24 15.76 -16.76
C ILE A 141 0.14 14.32 -16.41
N VAL A 142 1.39 14.09 -15.98
CA VAL A 142 1.81 12.79 -15.44
C VAL A 142 1.10 12.49 -14.13
N PHE A 143 0.96 13.49 -13.25
CA PHE A 143 0.29 13.34 -11.96
C PHE A 143 -1.21 13.06 -12.11
N ASP A 144 -1.86 13.65 -13.11
CA ASP A 144 -3.23 13.35 -13.52
C ASP A 144 -3.48 11.86 -13.82
N LEU A 145 -2.43 11.10 -14.15
CA LEU A 145 -2.52 9.65 -14.39
C LEU A 145 -2.49 8.83 -13.09
N LEU A 146 -2.05 9.42 -11.97
CA LEU A 146 -1.79 8.68 -10.73
C LEU A 146 -3.03 7.94 -10.21
N THR A 147 -4.21 8.56 -10.28
CA THR A 147 -5.46 7.94 -9.84
C THR A 147 -5.83 6.72 -10.71
N LEU A 148 -5.59 6.81 -12.03
CA LEU A 148 -5.87 5.70 -12.96
C LEU A 148 -4.89 4.55 -12.74
N VAL A 149 -3.60 4.87 -12.56
CA VAL A 149 -2.55 3.89 -12.27
C VAL A 149 -2.79 3.23 -10.90
N GLU A 150 -3.25 3.98 -9.89
CA GLU A 150 -3.60 3.40 -8.60
C GLU A 150 -4.77 2.42 -8.69
N GLN A 151 -5.81 2.72 -9.47
CA GLN A 151 -6.89 1.77 -9.71
C GLN A 151 -6.39 0.48 -10.37
N LEU A 152 -5.46 0.60 -11.33
CA LEU A 152 -4.85 -0.54 -12.01
C LEU A 152 -3.86 -1.33 -11.14
N SER A 153 -3.35 -0.77 -10.05
CA SER A 153 -2.52 -1.51 -9.08
C SER A 153 -3.30 -2.60 -8.32
N TYR A 154 -4.62 -2.63 -8.44
CA TYR A 154 -5.49 -3.67 -7.88
C TYR A 154 -6.11 -4.55 -8.97
N HIS A 155 -5.57 -4.52 -10.19
CA HIS A 155 -6.09 -5.28 -11.31
C HIS A 155 -5.95 -6.79 -11.09
N SER A 156 -6.89 -7.59 -11.61
CA SER A 156 -6.87 -9.06 -11.49
C SER A 156 -5.70 -9.73 -12.22
N ASN A 157 -5.22 -9.08 -13.28
CA ASN A 157 -4.03 -9.49 -14.05
C ASN A 157 -2.73 -9.04 -13.35
N GLU A 158 -1.86 -9.99 -13.03
CA GLU A 158 -0.60 -9.79 -12.30
C GLU A 158 0.38 -8.85 -13.03
N ILE A 159 0.51 -8.96 -14.36
CA ILE A 159 1.41 -8.13 -15.16
C ILE A 159 0.97 -6.66 -15.10
N ILE A 160 -0.33 -6.41 -15.22
CA ILE A 160 -0.89 -5.05 -15.16
C ILE A 160 -0.72 -4.48 -13.75
N SER A 161 -1.06 -5.26 -12.72
CA SER A 161 -0.96 -4.83 -11.31
C SER A 161 0.47 -4.48 -10.91
N THR A 162 1.44 -5.29 -11.34
CA THR A 162 2.87 -5.06 -11.08
C THR A 162 3.39 -3.82 -11.81
N MET A 163 3.13 -3.68 -13.12
CA MET A 163 3.52 -2.50 -13.90
C MET A 163 2.87 -1.21 -13.36
N ALA A 164 1.60 -1.26 -13.00
CA ALA A 164 0.89 -0.11 -12.43
C ALA A 164 1.47 0.27 -11.04
N SER A 165 1.78 -0.72 -10.20
CA SER A 165 2.43 -0.47 -8.90
C SER A 165 3.83 0.14 -9.05
N GLN A 166 4.60 -0.31 -10.05
CA GLN A 166 5.91 0.25 -10.40
C GLN A 166 5.77 1.71 -10.86
N ILE A 167 4.88 1.99 -11.79
CA ILE A 167 4.63 3.36 -12.29
C ILE A 167 4.14 4.27 -11.16
N LYS A 168 3.23 3.79 -10.30
CA LYS A 168 2.79 4.52 -9.10
C LYS A 168 3.98 4.89 -8.23
N THR A 169 4.88 3.95 -7.99
CA THR A 169 6.11 4.18 -7.22
C THR A 169 7.01 5.21 -7.92
N ILE A 170 7.19 5.14 -9.23
CA ILE A 170 8.01 6.11 -9.98
C ILE A 170 7.41 7.51 -9.92
N ILE A 171 6.11 7.67 -10.17
CA ILE A 171 5.42 8.97 -10.11
C ILE A 171 5.46 9.56 -8.69
N THR A 172 5.25 8.72 -7.67
CA THR A 172 5.28 9.17 -6.27
C THR A 172 6.69 9.46 -5.77
N ALA A 173 7.68 8.64 -6.12
CA ALA A 173 9.08 8.88 -5.79
C ALA A 173 9.65 10.10 -6.54
N LYS A 174 9.16 10.36 -7.76
CA LYS A 174 9.50 11.56 -8.55
C LYS A 174 8.78 12.84 -8.10
N LYS A 175 7.98 12.85 -7.03
CA LYS A 175 7.49 14.12 -6.46
C LYS A 175 8.68 15.05 -6.17
N PRO A 176 8.73 16.26 -6.77
CA PRO A 176 9.85 17.16 -6.62
C PRO A 176 9.72 17.96 -5.31
N ILE A 177 10.55 17.59 -4.33
CA ILE A 177 10.86 18.42 -3.15
C ILE A 177 12.35 18.83 -3.17
N TRP A 178 13.15 18.25 -4.06
CA TRP A 178 14.60 18.46 -4.17
C TRP A 178 15.02 19.75 -4.91
N LEU A 179 14.08 20.67 -5.17
CA LEU A 179 14.32 21.92 -5.90
C LEU A 179 13.69 23.16 -5.26
N THR A 180 13.43 23.14 -3.95
CA THR A 180 13.26 24.40 -3.21
C THR A 180 14.65 24.90 -2.83
N ASP A 181 15.11 25.90 -3.57
CA ASP A 181 16.28 26.77 -3.38
C ASP A 181 17.18 26.47 -2.17
N GLN A 182 18.38 25.96 -2.47
CA GLN A 182 19.59 26.50 -1.85
C GLN A 182 20.57 26.95 -2.95
N GLN A 183 20.14 27.94 -3.73
CA GLN A 183 21.02 29.09 -3.95
C GLN A 183 20.85 30.04 -2.76
N GLN A 184 21.43 29.66 -1.64
CA GLN A 184 22.04 30.65 -0.75
C GLN A 184 23.53 30.33 -0.76
N ASP A 185 24.24 31.03 -1.63
CA ASP A 185 25.67 31.25 -1.46
C ASP A 185 25.89 31.75 -0.02
N GLY A 186 26.54 30.92 0.80
CA GLY A 186 26.72 31.16 2.22
C GLY A 186 27.55 30.04 2.85
N GLU A 187 28.85 30.26 2.85
CA GLU A 187 29.95 29.46 3.41
C GLU A 187 29.60 28.59 4.65
N GLY A 188 29.89 27.28 4.56
CA GLY A 188 29.77 26.31 5.65
C GLY A 188 30.01 24.86 5.19
N ASP A 189 31.29 24.50 4.95
CA ASP A 189 31.79 23.37 4.16
C ASP A 189 31.58 21.94 4.72
N ASP A 190 30.78 21.75 5.79
CA ASP A 190 30.61 20.42 6.45
C ASP A 190 29.16 19.88 6.39
N HIS A 191 28.16 20.76 6.22
CA HIS A 191 26.75 20.35 6.14
C HIS A 191 26.29 19.99 4.72
N LEU A 192 26.93 20.57 3.68
CA LEU A 192 26.54 20.38 2.28
C LEU A 192 26.95 18.99 1.74
N THR A 193 28.08 18.47 2.20
CA THR A 193 28.59 17.11 1.92
C THR A 193 27.66 16.04 2.49
N THR A 194 27.26 16.19 3.75
CA THR A 194 26.36 15.23 4.43
C THR A 194 24.98 15.13 3.76
N ALA A 195 24.41 16.24 3.29
CA ALA A 195 23.11 16.24 2.61
C ALA A 195 23.18 15.57 1.22
N LYS A 196 24.28 15.79 0.49
CA LYS A 196 24.53 15.16 -0.81
C LYS A 196 24.74 13.65 -0.69
N GLU A 197 25.52 13.21 0.31
CA GLU A 197 25.72 11.80 0.62
C GLU A 197 24.42 11.08 1.00
N GLN A 198 23.56 11.71 1.81
CA GLN A 198 22.24 11.16 2.13
C GLN A 198 21.33 11.06 0.90
N GLY A 199 21.41 12.04 0.00
CA GLY A 199 20.68 12.04 -1.28
C GLY A 199 21.12 10.89 -2.20
N ASP A 200 22.43 10.66 -2.34
CA ASP A 200 22.95 9.58 -3.18
C ASP A 200 22.65 8.21 -2.59
N LYS A 201 22.73 8.06 -1.26
CA LYS A 201 22.29 6.84 -0.56
C LYS A 201 20.81 6.55 -0.75
N LEU A 202 19.95 7.57 -0.72
CA LEU A 202 18.53 7.40 -0.97
C LEU A 202 18.27 6.93 -2.42
N LYS A 203 18.99 7.47 -3.41
CA LYS A 203 18.87 7.03 -4.80
C LYS A 203 19.26 5.56 -4.97
N GLU A 204 20.32 5.11 -4.32
CA GLU A 204 20.73 3.70 -4.31
C GLU A 204 19.63 2.80 -3.73
N ILE A 205 19.05 3.19 -2.59
CA ILE A 205 17.93 2.47 -1.96
C ILE A 205 16.72 2.39 -2.91
N LEU A 206 16.36 3.48 -3.59
CA LEU A 206 15.24 3.50 -4.53
C LEU A 206 15.50 2.61 -5.75
N LYS A 207 16.75 2.51 -6.20
CA LYS A 207 17.16 1.57 -7.25
C LYS A 207 16.99 0.12 -6.79
N ASP A 208 17.48 -0.22 -5.60
CA ASP A 208 17.39 -1.58 -5.04
C ASP A 208 15.93 -1.99 -4.76
N LEU A 209 15.04 -1.05 -4.42
CA LEU A 209 13.60 -1.30 -4.28
C LEU A 209 12.93 -1.74 -5.58
N SER A 210 13.56 -1.44 -6.73
CA SER A 210 13.07 -1.79 -8.07
C SER A 210 13.67 -3.11 -8.58
N ASP A 211 14.54 -3.76 -7.80
CA ASP A 211 15.18 -5.02 -8.18
C ASP A 211 14.17 -6.20 -8.14
N PRO A 212 14.17 -7.12 -9.11
CA PRO A 212 13.25 -8.26 -9.11
C PRO A 212 13.49 -9.25 -7.94
N LEU A 213 14.68 -9.24 -7.32
CA LEU A 213 15.02 -10.17 -6.25
C LEU A 213 14.48 -9.67 -4.91
N LEU A 214 13.59 -10.47 -4.29
CA LEU A 214 13.00 -10.20 -2.97
C LEU A 214 14.03 -9.84 -1.89
N PRO A 215 15.20 -10.52 -1.79
CA PRO A 215 16.21 -10.17 -0.79
C PRO A 215 16.79 -8.76 -0.97
N ILE A 216 16.92 -8.29 -2.22
CA ILE A 216 17.46 -6.96 -2.53
C ILE A 216 16.42 -5.90 -2.18
N ARG A 217 15.17 -6.08 -2.59
CA ARG A 217 14.04 -5.20 -2.21
C ARG A 217 13.91 -5.09 -0.69
N ALA A 218 13.94 -6.22 0.02
CA ALA A 218 13.83 -6.23 1.47
C ALA A 218 15.03 -5.57 2.14
N HIS A 219 16.26 -5.78 1.64
CA HIS A 219 17.43 -5.06 2.13
C HIS A 219 17.29 -3.55 1.95
N ALA A 220 16.78 -3.09 0.80
CA ALA A 220 16.52 -1.69 0.53
C ALA A 220 15.52 -1.08 1.53
N LEU A 221 14.43 -1.79 1.84
CA LEU A 221 13.47 -1.38 2.86
C LEU A 221 14.09 -1.29 4.26
N ILE A 222 15.00 -2.22 4.61
CA ILE A 222 15.76 -2.17 5.87
C ILE A 222 16.63 -0.90 5.91
N GLN A 223 17.32 -0.57 4.81
CA GLN A 223 18.16 0.63 4.73
C GLN A 223 17.32 1.92 4.79
N LEU A 224 16.18 1.95 4.10
CA LEU A 224 15.24 3.07 4.17
C LEU A 224 14.76 3.29 5.60
N ARG A 225 14.38 2.21 6.29
CA ARG A 225 13.99 2.25 7.70
C ARG A 225 15.10 2.81 8.59
N LYS A 226 16.37 2.44 8.36
CA LYS A 226 17.51 3.00 9.11
C LYS A 226 17.62 4.52 8.91
N MET A 227 17.37 5.02 7.69
CA MET A 227 17.36 6.47 7.42
C MET A 227 16.21 7.20 8.11
N VAL A 228 15.03 6.56 8.24
CA VAL A 228 13.92 7.09 9.04
C VAL A 228 14.34 7.24 10.50
N LEU A 229 14.92 6.18 11.08
CA LEU A 229 15.32 6.17 12.48
C LEU A 229 16.48 7.13 12.79
N SER A 230 17.34 7.42 11.80
CA SER A 230 18.41 8.42 11.96
C SER A 230 17.91 9.86 11.94
N LYS A 231 16.59 10.10 11.86
CA LYS A 231 15.96 11.44 11.81
C LYS A 231 16.58 12.34 10.73
N SER A 232 16.88 11.75 9.57
CA SER A 232 17.43 12.51 8.44
C SER A 232 16.44 13.61 8.01
N GLY A 233 16.92 14.85 7.90
CA GLY A 233 16.12 15.97 7.39
C GLY A 233 15.59 15.73 5.97
N LEU A 234 16.30 14.93 5.17
CA LEU A 234 15.87 14.50 3.84
C LEU A 234 14.61 13.61 3.91
N ILE A 235 14.53 12.72 4.90
CA ILE A 235 13.35 11.87 5.12
C ILE A 235 12.18 12.70 5.61
N GLU A 236 12.40 13.69 6.49
CA GLU A 236 11.33 14.58 6.93
C GLU A 236 10.71 15.36 5.76
N GLN A 237 11.54 15.90 4.87
CA GLN A 237 11.09 16.60 3.66
C GLN A 237 10.30 15.68 2.73
N ASN A 238 10.69 14.41 2.62
CA ASN A 238 10.07 13.43 1.72
C ASN A 238 9.13 12.44 2.43
N LEU A 239 8.61 12.81 3.59
CA LEU A 239 7.90 11.89 4.48
C LEU A 239 6.75 11.14 3.79
N ASN A 240 5.96 11.85 2.99
CA ASN A 240 4.82 11.26 2.28
C ASN A 240 5.26 10.23 1.23
N ASN A 241 6.39 10.46 0.56
CA ASN A 241 6.91 9.53 -0.46
C ASN A 241 7.45 8.26 0.21
N VAL A 242 8.21 8.43 1.30
CA VAL A 242 8.72 7.32 2.11
C VAL A 242 7.59 6.49 2.71
N LEU A 243 6.53 7.14 3.18
CA LEU A 243 5.31 6.48 3.65
C LEU A 243 4.63 5.66 2.54
N GLU A 244 4.46 6.24 1.34
CA GLU A 244 3.83 5.54 0.21
C GLU A 244 4.67 4.35 -0.28
N ILE A 245 6.01 4.42 -0.21
CA ILE A 245 6.89 3.28 -0.49
C ILE A 245 6.54 2.12 0.44
N PHE A 246 6.56 2.33 1.76
CA PHE A 246 6.24 1.26 2.71
C PHE A 246 4.79 0.76 2.58
N LYS A 247 3.82 1.65 2.36
CA LYS A 247 2.41 1.26 2.13
C LYS A 247 2.22 0.41 0.87
N THR A 248 2.99 0.68 -0.18
CA THR A 248 2.96 -0.08 -1.42
C THR A 248 3.55 -1.47 -1.20
N GLN A 249 4.68 -1.54 -0.51
CA GLN A 249 5.42 -2.78 -0.27
C GLN A 249 4.73 -3.70 0.77
N ILE A 250 3.84 -3.17 1.61
CA ILE A 250 2.91 -3.98 2.42
C ILE A 250 1.98 -4.85 1.56
N GLY A 251 1.69 -4.41 0.34
CA GLY A 251 0.84 -5.16 -0.60
C GLY A 251 1.49 -6.44 -1.13
N ASP A 252 2.80 -6.64 -0.92
CA ASP A 252 3.52 -7.80 -1.44
C ASP A 252 3.07 -9.11 -0.78
N ASP A 253 3.00 -10.17 -1.56
CA ASP A 253 2.60 -11.51 -1.10
C ASP A 253 3.69 -12.18 -0.25
N ASP A 254 4.95 -11.80 -0.44
CA ASP A 254 6.07 -12.34 0.33
C ASP A 254 6.09 -11.83 1.78
N THR A 255 6.25 -12.78 2.70
CA THR A 255 6.20 -12.49 4.14
C THR A 255 7.35 -11.63 4.64
N PHE A 256 8.52 -11.77 4.03
CA PHE A 256 9.67 -11.01 4.41
C PHE A 256 9.56 -9.56 3.94
N VAL A 257 9.12 -9.33 2.70
CA VAL A 257 8.94 -7.98 2.15
C VAL A 257 7.86 -7.19 2.89
N TYR A 258 6.68 -7.79 3.13
CA TYR A 258 5.65 -7.08 3.88
C TYR A 258 6.08 -6.85 5.33
N GLY A 259 6.73 -7.82 5.99
CA GLY A 259 7.14 -7.71 7.39
C GLY A 259 8.17 -6.60 7.60
N VAL A 260 9.13 -6.46 6.69
CA VAL A 260 10.07 -5.33 6.71
C VAL A 260 9.34 -4.00 6.46
N SER A 261 8.31 -3.99 5.62
CA SER A 261 7.50 -2.80 5.35
C SER A 261 6.71 -2.33 6.58
N ILE A 262 6.10 -3.26 7.34
CA ILE A 262 5.43 -2.95 8.62
C ILE A 262 6.44 -2.35 9.61
N ASN A 263 7.65 -2.91 9.69
CA ASN A 263 8.72 -2.35 10.52
C ASN A 263 9.17 -0.94 10.08
N GLY A 264 9.08 -0.64 8.77
CA GLY A 264 9.31 0.68 8.19
C GLY A 264 8.23 1.69 8.56
N LEU A 265 6.95 1.31 8.42
CA LEU A 265 5.82 2.12 8.91
C LEU A 265 5.89 2.38 10.41
N SER A 266 6.29 1.36 11.18
CA SER A 266 6.49 1.50 12.62
C SER A 266 7.56 2.54 12.94
N ALA A 267 8.69 2.53 12.23
CA ALA A 267 9.73 3.54 12.40
C ALA A 267 9.22 4.95 12.04
N LEU A 268 8.36 5.10 11.03
CA LEU A 268 7.73 6.39 10.73
C LEU A 268 6.78 6.83 11.86
N GLY A 269 6.01 5.90 12.44
CA GLY A 269 5.15 6.15 13.59
C GLY A 269 5.92 6.52 14.85
N ASP A 270 7.10 5.93 15.06
CA ASP A 270 7.99 6.24 16.19
C ASP A 270 8.52 7.68 16.12
N ILE A 271 8.86 8.17 14.93
CA ILE A 271 9.47 9.50 14.74
C ILE A 271 8.42 10.60 14.50
N TYR A 272 7.35 10.32 13.73
CA TYR A 272 6.35 11.30 13.30
C TYR A 272 4.90 10.88 13.62
N PRO A 273 4.57 10.47 14.86
CA PRO A 273 3.28 9.83 15.19
C PRO A 273 2.06 10.68 14.84
N THR A 274 2.15 12.01 15.03
CA THR A 274 1.04 12.93 14.79
C THR A 274 0.66 13.03 13.31
N ARG A 275 1.63 12.87 12.40
CA ARG A 275 1.41 12.91 10.94
C ARG A 275 1.06 11.53 10.38
N ILE A 276 1.68 10.48 10.90
CA ILE A 276 1.59 9.13 10.34
C ILE A 276 0.32 8.39 10.80
N LEU A 277 -0.07 8.49 12.07
CA LEU A 277 -1.24 7.78 12.58
C LEU A 277 -2.54 8.09 11.80
N PRO A 278 -2.89 9.36 11.52
CA PRO A 278 -4.12 9.65 10.76
C PRO A 278 -4.13 8.98 9.38
N ILE A 279 -3.00 9.01 8.67
CA ILE A 279 -2.90 8.43 7.31
C ILE A 279 -3.06 6.91 7.35
N LEU A 280 -2.48 6.24 8.35
CA LEU A 280 -2.62 4.79 8.52
C LEU A 280 -4.02 4.39 8.97
N ILE A 281 -4.65 5.17 9.84
CA ILE A 281 -6.05 5.00 10.26
C ILE A 281 -6.98 5.09 9.04
N ASP A 282 -6.83 6.14 8.23
CA ASP A 282 -7.62 6.31 7.00
C ASP A 282 -7.40 5.14 6.04
N SER A 283 -6.16 4.68 5.91
CA SER A 283 -5.82 3.53 5.04
C SER A 283 -6.41 2.21 5.56
N PHE A 284 -6.46 2.01 6.88
CA PHE A 284 -7.07 0.84 7.52
C PHE A 284 -8.60 0.81 7.34
N LEU A 285 -9.24 1.97 7.46
CA LEU A 285 -10.70 2.12 7.32
C LEU A 285 -11.16 2.21 5.86
N ASN A 286 -10.25 2.40 4.90
CA ASN A 286 -10.58 2.49 3.49
C ASN A 286 -11.14 1.16 2.94
N LYS A 287 -12.46 1.14 2.70
CA LYS A 287 -13.18 -0.01 2.16
C LYS A 287 -12.81 -0.36 0.71
N GLN A 288 -12.14 0.53 -0.01
CA GLN A 288 -11.65 0.26 -1.37
C GLN A 288 -10.40 -0.63 -1.36
N TYR A 289 -9.68 -0.68 -0.25
CA TYR A 289 -8.52 -1.55 -0.13
C TYR A 289 -8.94 -2.99 0.14
N PRO A 290 -8.24 -3.97 -0.46
CA PRO A 290 -8.53 -5.37 -0.21
C PRO A 290 -8.29 -5.71 1.26
N GLU A 291 -9.05 -6.69 1.76
CA GLU A 291 -9.05 -7.10 3.16
C GLU A 291 -7.65 -7.38 3.71
N PHE A 292 -6.84 -8.17 2.99
CA PHE A 292 -5.47 -8.51 3.42
C PHE A 292 -4.59 -7.27 3.64
N LYS A 293 -4.72 -6.26 2.76
CA LYS A 293 -3.94 -5.02 2.86
C LYS A 293 -4.36 -4.21 4.08
N ARG A 294 -5.66 -4.15 4.34
CA ARG A 294 -6.22 -3.48 5.54
C ARG A 294 -5.73 -4.18 6.81
N MET A 295 -5.73 -5.51 6.85
CA MET A 295 -5.21 -6.29 7.98
C MET A 295 -3.72 -5.98 8.25
N LYS A 296 -2.87 -6.00 7.22
CA LYS A 296 -1.43 -5.67 7.34
C LYS A 296 -1.20 -4.22 7.81
N ILE A 297 -2.03 -3.27 7.39
CA ILE A 297 -1.99 -1.89 7.91
C ILE A 297 -2.42 -1.87 9.39
N GLY A 298 -3.45 -2.62 9.76
CA GLY A 298 -3.86 -2.79 11.15
C GLY A 298 -2.73 -3.33 12.04
N GLU A 299 -1.95 -4.28 11.54
CA GLU A 299 -0.75 -4.80 12.20
C GLU A 299 0.30 -3.70 12.42
N SER A 300 0.53 -2.83 11.42
CA SER A 300 1.44 -1.69 11.60
C SER A 300 0.93 -0.69 12.66
N LEU A 301 -0.38 -0.44 12.73
CA LEU A 301 -0.97 0.44 13.74
C LEU A 301 -0.79 -0.10 15.15
N ILE A 302 -1.01 -1.42 15.36
CA ILE A 302 -0.82 -2.01 16.69
C ILE A 302 0.66 -2.09 17.06
N GLN A 303 1.55 -2.37 16.09
CA GLN A 303 2.99 -2.37 16.34
C GLN A 303 3.51 -0.97 16.74
N ILE A 304 3.01 0.09 16.11
CA ILE A 304 3.27 1.49 16.53
C ILE A 304 2.74 1.73 17.94
N SER A 305 1.52 1.27 18.23
CA SER A 305 0.89 1.45 19.54
C SER A 305 1.70 0.80 20.66
N GLN A 306 2.21 -0.42 20.44
CA GLN A 306 3.08 -1.13 21.38
C GLN A 306 4.38 -0.38 21.68
N ARG A 307 4.90 0.36 20.69
CA ARG A 307 6.14 1.13 20.81
C ARG A 307 5.97 2.46 21.55
N PHE A 308 4.75 2.97 21.69
CA PHE A 308 4.50 4.20 22.45
C PHE A 308 4.75 4.06 23.95
N GLY A 309 4.64 2.85 24.51
CA GLY A 309 4.79 2.63 25.95
C GLY A 309 3.88 3.55 26.76
N GLU A 310 4.44 4.28 27.72
CA GLU A 310 3.72 5.22 28.59
C GLU A 310 3.03 6.38 27.84
N ALA A 311 3.44 6.67 26.59
CA ALA A 311 2.81 7.71 25.77
C ALA A 311 1.54 7.23 25.05
N LEU A 312 1.21 5.94 25.10
CA LEU A 312 0.04 5.37 24.42
C LEU A 312 -1.29 6.09 24.75
N PRO A 313 -1.59 6.46 26.01
CA PRO A 313 -2.85 7.11 26.34
C PRO A 313 -3.14 8.38 25.52
N LYS A 314 -2.09 9.10 25.07
CA LYS A 314 -2.21 10.29 24.22
C LYS A 314 -2.81 10.01 22.84
N TYR A 315 -2.71 8.78 22.36
CA TYR A 315 -3.16 8.36 21.03
C TYR A 315 -4.37 7.41 21.09
N ALA A 316 -4.80 7.01 22.29
CA ALA A 316 -5.89 6.07 22.51
C ALA A 316 -7.22 6.58 21.95
N ASP A 317 -7.44 7.90 22.01
CA ASP A 317 -8.62 8.61 21.50
C ASP A 317 -8.81 8.45 19.99
N LYS A 318 -7.74 8.14 19.26
CA LYS A 318 -7.77 7.83 17.82
C LYS A 318 -7.75 6.33 17.55
N LEU A 319 -6.93 5.58 18.29
CA LEU A 319 -6.71 4.16 18.06
C LEU A 319 -7.91 3.30 18.46
N VAL A 320 -8.49 3.54 19.64
CA VAL A 320 -9.61 2.73 20.15
C VAL A 320 -10.85 2.86 19.25
N PRO A 321 -11.31 4.09 18.87
CA PRO A 321 -12.44 4.21 17.94
C PRO A 321 -12.15 3.59 16.57
N THR A 322 -10.90 3.67 16.09
CA THR A 322 -10.50 3.06 14.81
C THR A 322 -10.72 1.55 14.81
N PHE A 323 -10.26 0.85 15.84
CA PHE A 323 -10.45 -0.61 15.93
C PHE A 323 -11.89 -0.99 16.27
N LEU A 324 -12.62 -0.20 17.07
CA LEU A 324 -14.06 -0.38 17.26
C LEU A 324 -14.85 -0.24 15.95
N GLN A 325 -14.46 0.70 15.08
CA GLN A 325 -15.05 0.83 13.74
C GLN A 325 -14.68 -0.35 12.83
N GLY A 326 -13.44 -0.85 12.92
CA GLY A 326 -13.01 -2.05 12.21
C GLY A 326 -13.77 -3.31 12.61
N CYS A 327 -14.17 -3.44 13.89
CA CYS A 327 -15.04 -4.52 14.37
C CYS A 327 -16.43 -4.51 13.70
N LYS A 328 -16.86 -3.36 13.16
CA LYS A 328 -18.14 -3.20 12.43
C LYS A 328 -17.99 -3.39 10.92
N ALA A 329 -16.84 -3.86 10.43
CA ALA A 329 -16.59 -4.06 9.00
C ALA A 329 -17.48 -5.18 8.44
N GLN A 330 -18.57 -4.77 7.80
CA GLN A 330 -19.52 -5.65 7.13
C GLN A 330 -18.80 -6.44 6.03
N GLU A 331 -19.07 -7.75 5.97
CA GLU A 331 -18.51 -8.74 5.01
C GLU A 331 -17.00 -9.03 5.11
N ALA A 332 -16.19 -8.15 5.72
CA ALA A 332 -14.73 -8.35 5.88
C ALA A 332 -14.40 -9.04 7.22
N VAL A 333 -14.48 -10.37 7.26
CA VAL A 333 -14.26 -11.20 8.47
C VAL A 333 -12.87 -11.02 9.05
N GLY A 334 -11.84 -11.09 8.21
CA GLY A 334 -10.44 -10.87 8.59
C GLY A 334 -10.18 -9.48 9.15
N VAL A 335 -10.84 -8.43 8.63
CA VAL A 335 -10.76 -7.08 9.24
C VAL A 335 -11.43 -7.05 10.61
N ARG A 336 -12.60 -7.68 10.80
CA ARG A 336 -13.25 -7.74 12.13
C ARG A 336 -12.35 -8.47 13.14
N THR A 337 -11.84 -9.64 12.77
CA THR A 337 -10.92 -10.43 13.62
C THR A 337 -9.62 -9.69 13.93
N SER A 338 -8.99 -9.06 12.93
CA SER A 338 -7.79 -8.23 13.12
C SER A 338 -8.07 -7.06 14.06
N SER A 339 -9.21 -6.39 13.90
CA SER A 339 -9.63 -5.28 14.76
C SER A 339 -9.81 -5.70 16.22
N LEU A 340 -10.43 -6.86 16.45
CA LEU A 340 -10.59 -7.42 17.79
C LEU A 340 -9.26 -7.78 18.42
N SER A 341 -8.35 -8.39 17.67
CA SER A 341 -6.98 -8.70 18.14
C SER A 341 -6.21 -7.43 18.53
N ASN A 342 -6.27 -6.40 17.67
CA ASN A 342 -5.63 -5.11 17.92
C ASN A 342 -6.25 -4.40 19.12
N LEU A 343 -7.58 -4.39 19.23
CA LEU A 343 -8.30 -3.80 20.37
C LEU A 343 -7.97 -4.53 21.68
N SER A 344 -7.88 -5.86 21.66
CA SER A 344 -7.49 -6.66 22.82
C SER A 344 -6.07 -6.31 23.28
N THR A 345 -5.15 -6.13 22.33
CA THR A 345 -3.77 -5.71 22.64
C THR A 345 -3.72 -4.31 23.26
N LEU A 346 -4.56 -3.37 22.80
CA LEU A 346 -4.70 -2.05 23.45
C LEU A 346 -5.27 -2.17 24.87
N CYS A 347 -6.23 -3.06 25.11
CA CYS A 347 -6.80 -3.29 26.45
C CYS A 347 -5.72 -3.74 27.44
N GLU A 348 -4.79 -4.60 27.01
CA GLU A 348 -3.66 -5.03 27.86
C GLU A 348 -2.74 -3.85 28.21
N MET A 349 -2.51 -2.92 27.27
CA MET A 349 -1.49 -1.88 27.37
C MET A 349 -1.98 -0.56 28.00
N LEU A 350 -3.28 -0.25 27.96
CA LEU A 350 -3.80 1.05 28.42
C LEU A 350 -3.89 1.17 29.95
N HIS A 351 -3.90 0.05 30.68
CA HIS A 351 -4.02 0.01 32.15
C HIS A 351 -5.09 1.00 32.65
N TYR A 352 -4.74 1.95 33.54
CA TYR A 352 -5.66 2.97 34.08
C TYR A 352 -6.36 3.84 33.02
N SER A 353 -5.78 4.00 31.82
CA SER A 353 -6.38 4.81 30.76
C SER A 353 -7.50 4.09 30.01
N ILE A 354 -7.75 2.81 30.29
CA ILE A 354 -8.81 2.04 29.62
C ILE A 354 -10.21 2.50 30.03
N ASP A 355 -10.37 3.07 31.23
CA ASP A 355 -11.66 3.44 31.82
C ASP A 355 -12.51 4.32 30.88
N SER A 356 -11.87 5.28 30.21
CA SER A 356 -12.54 6.18 29.26
C SER A 356 -13.13 5.51 28.02
N TYR A 357 -12.80 4.24 27.76
CA TYR A 357 -13.24 3.49 26.58
C TYR A 357 -13.91 2.15 26.94
N LEU A 358 -13.94 1.82 28.23
CA LEU A 358 -14.30 0.50 28.71
C LEU A 358 -15.73 0.12 28.33
N VAL A 359 -16.67 1.06 28.46
CA VAL A 359 -18.08 0.85 28.15
C VAL A 359 -18.26 0.48 26.69
N GLU A 360 -17.63 1.22 25.77
CA GLU A 360 -17.71 0.95 24.33
C GLU A 360 -17.06 -0.38 23.96
N ILE A 361 -15.92 -0.72 24.57
CA ILE A 361 -15.20 -1.97 24.32
C ILE A 361 -16.03 -3.17 24.79
N LEU A 362 -16.53 -3.14 26.03
CA LEU A 362 -17.35 -4.21 26.58
C LEU A 362 -18.66 -4.36 25.82
N HIS A 363 -19.32 -3.25 25.46
CA HIS A 363 -20.51 -3.27 24.63
C HIS A 363 -20.26 -3.91 23.25
N CYS A 364 -19.14 -3.56 22.60
CA CYS A 364 -18.74 -4.13 21.33
C CYS A 364 -18.51 -5.65 21.45
N ALA A 365 -17.74 -6.09 22.45
CA ALA A 365 -17.45 -7.50 22.68
C ALA A 365 -18.73 -8.31 22.98
N ASN A 366 -19.59 -7.81 23.88
CA ASN A 366 -20.88 -8.44 24.22
C ASN A 366 -21.80 -8.58 23.00
N THR A 367 -21.87 -7.53 22.17
CA THR A 367 -22.67 -7.55 20.94
C THR A 367 -22.16 -8.62 19.97
N ILE A 368 -20.85 -8.65 19.72
CA ILE A 368 -20.23 -9.62 18.81
C ILE A 368 -20.46 -11.06 19.28
N LEU A 369 -20.28 -11.35 20.58
CA LEU A 369 -20.55 -12.68 21.13
C LEU A 369 -22.00 -13.12 20.93
N SER A 370 -22.95 -12.18 20.94
CA SER A 370 -24.37 -12.48 20.85
C SER A 370 -24.88 -12.56 19.40
N SER A 371 -24.24 -11.85 18.45
CA SER A 371 -24.80 -11.65 17.11
C SER A 371 -23.89 -12.03 15.94
N ASP A 372 -22.57 -12.11 16.10
CA ASP A 372 -21.68 -12.39 14.95
C ASP A 372 -21.71 -13.89 14.58
N PRO A 373 -22.05 -14.23 13.33
CA PRO A 373 -22.12 -15.63 12.91
C PRO A 373 -20.73 -16.28 12.83
N GLU A 374 -19.67 -15.49 12.63
CA GLU A 374 -18.34 -16.00 12.36
C GLU A 374 -17.61 -16.40 13.63
N ILE A 375 -17.13 -17.65 13.67
CA ILE A 375 -16.50 -18.25 14.85
C ILE A 375 -15.23 -17.47 15.23
N GLU A 376 -14.38 -17.12 14.25
CA GLU A 376 -13.12 -16.42 14.51
C GLU A 376 -13.34 -15.02 15.11
N VAL A 377 -14.47 -14.37 14.75
CA VAL A 377 -14.83 -13.06 15.29
C VAL A 377 -15.33 -13.20 16.73
N ARG A 378 -16.14 -14.22 17.03
CA ARG A 378 -16.54 -14.51 18.41
C ARG A 378 -15.34 -14.86 19.29
N ARG A 379 -14.38 -15.66 18.82
CA ARG A 379 -13.13 -15.94 19.55
C ARG A 379 -12.34 -14.66 19.84
N GLY A 380 -12.24 -13.76 18.86
CA GLY A 380 -11.62 -12.44 19.04
C GLY A 380 -12.31 -11.59 20.11
N ALA A 381 -13.63 -11.67 20.25
CA ALA A 381 -14.36 -10.95 21.29
C ALA A 381 -14.09 -11.51 22.69
N ILE A 382 -13.91 -12.83 22.83
CA ILE A 382 -13.49 -13.44 24.11
C ILE A 382 -12.08 -12.99 24.50
N PHE A 383 -11.20 -12.85 23.51
CA PHE A 383 -9.82 -12.43 23.71
C PHE A 383 -9.71 -11.02 24.32
N ILE A 384 -10.68 -10.12 24.05
CA ILE A 384 -10.75 -8.80 24.70
C ILE A 384 -10.82 -8.95 26.22
N PHE A 385 -11.70 -9.82 26.73
CA PHE A 385 -11.84 -10.02 28.17
C PHE A 385 -10.57 -10.59 28.81
N GLN A 386 -9.93 -11.54 28.14
CA GLN A 386 -8.66 -12.12 28.62
C GLN A 386 -7.57 -11.05 28.73
N GLN A 387 -7.41 -10.24 27.69
CA GLN A 387 -6.36 -9.23 27.63
C GLN A 387 -6.64 -8.03 28.54
N LEU A 388 -7.91 -7.68 28.72
CA LEU A 388 -8.34 -6.69 29.72
C LEU A 388 -7.99 -7.15 31.15
N LEU A 389 -8.35 -8.38 31.52
CA LEU A 389 -8.06 -8.93 32.85
C LEU A 389 -6.54 -9.07 33.08
N LYS A 390 -5.80 -9.51 32.07
CA LYS A 390 -4.34 -9.59 32.11
C LYS A 390 -3.68 -8.23 32.28
N GLY A 391 -4.14 -7.21 31.55
CA GLY A 391 -3.61 -5.85 31.63
C GLY A 391 -3.88 -5.17 32.97
N LEU A 392 -5.07 -5.40 33.56
CA LEU A 392 -5.44 -4.79 34.82
C LEU A 392 -4.95 -5.57 36.05
N GLY A 393 -4.93 -6.89 36.00
CA GLY A 393 -4.55 -7.72 37.15
C GLY A 393 -5.35 -7.36 38.40
N LEU A 394 -4.66 -7.13 39.53
CA LEU A 394 -5.28 -6.72 40.80
C LEU A 394 -5.95 -5.34 40.73
N ASP A 395 -5.47 -4.45 39.85
CA ASP A 395 -6.03 -3.10 39.68
C ASP A 395 -7.43 -3.15 39.07
N SER A 396 -7.87 -4.31 38.56
CA SER A 396 -9.24 -4.51 38.08
C SER A 396 -10.30 -4.21 39.15
N PHE A 397 -9.99 -4.42 40.43
CA PHE A 397 -10.89 -4.08 41.55
C PHE A 397 -10.93 -2.59 41.89
N GLU A 398 -9.94 -1.81 41.44
CA GLU A 398 -9.89 -0.36 41.63
C GLU A 398 -10.44 0.36 40.39
N ILE A 399 -10.13 -0.13 39.19
CA ILE A 399 -10.43 0.53 37.91
C ILE A 399 -11.80 0.14 37.37
N ILE A 400 -12.18 -1.15 37.44
CA ILE A 400 -13.42 -1.66 36.80
C ILE A 400 -14.36 -2.45 37.74
N PRO A 401 -14.56 -2.02 39.01
CA PRO A 401 -15.27 -2.84 40.00
C PRO A 401 -16.73 -3.13 39.63
N ASN A 402 -17.38 -2.24 38.87
CA ASN A 402 -18.79 -2.37 38.51
C ASN A 402 -18.98 -3.37 37.36
N GLU A 403 -17.97 -3.51 36.51
CA GLU A 403 -17.98 -4.29 35.28
C GLU A 403 -17.55 -5.74 35.52
N LEU A 404 -16.79 -6.04 36.58
CA LEU A 404 -16.32 -7.40 36.90
C LEU A 404 -17.45 -8.43 36.95
N LYS A 405 -18.60 -8.07 37.55
CA LYS A 405 -19.76 -8.96 37.62
C LYS A 405 -20.38 -9.19 36.24
N GLU A 406 -20.42 -8.17 35.39
CA GLU A 406 -20.93 -8.28 34.03
C GLU A 406 -20.01 -9.17 33.19
N ILE A 407 -18.70 -8.95 33.25
CA ILE A 407 -17.67 -9.76 32.59
C ILE A 407 -17.81 -11.23 32.98
N TYR A 408 -17.90 -11.52 34.29
CA TYR A 408 -18.11 -12.90 34.78
C TYR A 408 -19.37 -13.54 34.17
N ASN A 409 -20.50 -12.81 34.18
CA ASN A 409 -21.75 -13.32 33.66
C ASN A 409 -21.71 -13.55 32.15
N THR A 410 -21.09 -12.66 31.38
CA THR A 410 -20.88 -12.84 29.94
C THR A 410 -20.04 -14.08 29.69
N LEU A 411 -18.87 -14.20 30.31
CA LEU A 411 -17.99 -15.35 30.11
C LEU A 411 -18.65 -16.67 30.53
N LYS A 412 -19.42 -16.68 31.62
CA LYS A 412 -20.18 -17.87 32.03
C LYS A 412 -21.26 -18.27 31.03
N LYS A 413 -21.96 -17.29 30.44
CA LYS A 413 -22.92 -17.56 29.37
C LYS A 413 -22.21 -18.11 28.14
N THR A 414 -21.09 -17.51 27.72
CA THR A 414 -20.31 -17.98 26.56
C THR A 414 -19.76 -19.39 26.77
N GLU A 415 -19.23 -19.71 27.95
CA GLU A 415 -18.76 -21.05 28.30
C GLU A 415 -19.86 -22.12 28.16
N PHE A 416 -21.10 -21.78 28.50
CA PHE A 416 -22.21 -22.74 28.52
C PHE A 416 -22.95 -22.83 27.18
N TYR A 417 -23.16 -21.69 26.50
CA TYR A 417 -24.09 -21.58 25.37
C TYR A 417 -23.43 -21.38 23.99
N ASP A 418 -22.16 -20.98 23.88
CA ASP A 418 -21.55 -20.79 22.55
C ASP A 418 -21.49 -22.14 21.80
N PRO A 419 -21.81 -22.20 20.50
CA PRO A 419 -21.75 -23.46 19.75
C PRO A 419 -20.31 -23.97 19.50
N ASP A 420 -19.29 -23.10 19.53
CA ASP A 420 -17.90 -23.46 19.27
C ASP A 420 -17.17 -23.88 20.56
N GLU A 421 -16.58 -25.08 20.56
CA GLU A 421 -15.86 -25.61 21.73
C GLU A 421 -14.60 -24.80 22.06
N ILE A 422 -13.97 -24.17 21.06
CA ILE A 422 -12.81 -23.29 21.30
C ILE A 422 -13.29 -22.00 22.00
N CYS A 423 -14.40 -21.40 21.58
CA CYS A 423 -15.02 -20.29 22.33
C CYS A 423 -15.27 -20.67 23.80
N LYS A 424 -15.86 -21.84 24.06
CA LYS A 424 -16.09 -22.31 25.44
C LYS A 424 -14.79 -22.45 26.23
N TYR A 425 -13.75 -23.00 25.61
CA TYR A 425 -12.43 -23.14 26.22
C TYR A 425 -11.81 -21.78 26.55
N HIS A 426 -11.83 -20.83 25.61
CA HIS A 426 -11.32 -19.47 25.83
C HIS A 426 -12.09 -18.74 26.94
N ALA A 427 -13.42 -18.89 26.98
CA ALA A 427 -14.25 -18.31 28.03
C ALA A 427 -13.92 -18.91 29.42
N ARG A 428 -13.71 -20.23 29.49
CA ARG A 428 -13.26 -20.91 30.71
C ARG A 428 -11.88 -20.43 31.17
N ALA A 429 -10.95 -20.23 30.24
CA ALA A 429 -9.63 -19.70 30.55
C ALA A 429 -9.72 -18.29 31.13
N ALA A 430 -10.51 -17.40 30.51
CA ALA A 430 -10.75 -16.05 31.03
C ALA A 430 -11.39 -16.05 32.44
N LEU A 431 -12.32 -16.97 32.71
CA LEU A 431 -12.92 -17.15 34.03
C LEU A 431 -11.90 -17.62 35.07
N TYR A 432 -10.96 -18.48 34.67
CA TYR A 432 -9.88 -18.93 35.54
C TYR A 432 -8.91 -17.79 35.87
N ASP A 433 -8.61 -16.93 34.91
CA ASP A 433 -7.79 -15.73 35.14
C ASP A 433 -8.48 -14.80 36.14
N LEU A 434 -9.78 -14.54 35.95
CA LEU A 434 -10.59 -13.74 36.88
C LEU A 434 -10.63 -14.36 38.29
N GLU A 435 -10.81 -15.68 38.39
CA GLU A 435 -10.79 -16.39 39.67
C GLU A 435 -9.43 -16.26 40.37
N THR A 436 -8.34 -16.36 39.61
CA THR A 436 -6.97 -16.22 40.11
C THR A 436 -6.72 -14.82 40.66
N ILE A 437 -7.08 -13.80 39.88
CA ILE A 437 -6.98 -12.38 40.28
C ILE A 437 -7.84 -12.12 41.54
N THR A 438 -9.05 -12.67 41.58
CA THR A 438 -9.96 -12.54 42.74
C THR A 438 -9.40 -13.19 43.99
N LYS A 439 -8.83 -14.39 43.89
CA LYS A 439 -8.22 -15.08 45.03
C LYS A 439 -7.02 -14.31 45.57
N GLN A 440 -6.16 -13.79 44.70
CA GLN A 440 -5.01 -12.98 45.10
C GLN A 440 -5.43 -11.69 45.80
N PHE A 441 -6.51 -11.05 45.33
CA PHE A 441 -7.06 -9.85 45.96
C PHE A 441 -7.66 -10.10 47.35
N ILE A 442 -8.43 -11.20 47.50
CA ILE A 442 -9.09 -11.54 48.78
C ILE A 442 -8.10 -12.13 49.79
N PHE A 443 -7.15 -12.95 49.32
CA PHE A 443 -6.17 -13.67 50.14
C PHE A 443 -4.73 -13.33 49.71
N PRO A 444 -4.25 -12.10 49.95
CA PRO A 444 -2.87 -11.73 49.62
C PRO A 444 -1.88 -12.56 50.44
N ASP A 445 -0.87 -13.14 49.78
CA ASP A 445 0.19 -13.93 50.41
C ASP A 445 1.05 -13.03 51.33
N ASN A 446 0.65 -12.96 52.61
CA ASN A 446 1.36 -12.43 53.77
C ASN A 446 1.68 -10.91 53.83
N GLY A 447 0.94 -10.18 54.69
CA GLY A 447 1.56 -9.20 55.61
C GLY A 447 1.15 -7.72 55.53
N GLN A 448 0.39 -7.27 54.54
CA GLN A 448 -0.08 -5.87 54.47
C GLN A 448 -1.58 -5.78 54.17
N LEU A 449 -2.38 -6.03 55.21
CA LEU A 449 -3.80 -5.70 55.22
C LEU A 449 -3.99 -4.18 55.16
N LYS A 450 -4.31 -3.62 53.98
CA LYS A 450 -5.04 -2.35 53.91
C LYS A 450 -6.41 -2.58 54.57
N LYS A 451 -6.69 -1.83 55.63
CA LYS A 451 -7.79 -2.03 56.60
C LYS A 451 -9.21 -1.82 56.06
N ASP A 452 -9.41 -1.52 54.78
CA ASP A 452 -10.69 -1.00 54.29
C ASP A 452 -11.58 -2.00 53.52
N ILE A 453 -11.15 -3.25 53.32
CA ILE A 453 -11.89 -4.23 52.49
C ILE A 453 -13.16 -4.79 53.16
N ARG A 454 -13.43 -4.50 54.43
CA ARG A 454 -14.62 -5.03 55.14
C ARG A 454 -15.95 -4.30 54.86
N LYS A 455 -16.02 -3.39 53.88
CA LYS A 455 -17.25 -2.61 53.59
C LYS A 455 -17.95 -2.88 52.26
N ILE A 456 -17.45 -3.80 51.42
CA ILE A 456 -18.02 -4.03 50.08
C ILE A 456 -18.59 -5.47 49.89
N LEU A 457 -18.55 -6.31 50.92
CA LEU A 457 -19.44 -7.47 51.01
C LEU A 457 -20.79 -7.04 51.57
#